data_AF-A0A919ZX39-F1
#
_entry.id   AF-A0A919ZX39-F1
#
_cell.length_a   1.000
_cell.length_b   1.000
_cell.length_c   1.000
_cell.angle_alpha   90.00
_cell.angle_beta   90.00
_cell.angle_gamma   90.00
#
_symmetry.space_group_name_H-M   'P 1'
#
loop_
_entity.id
_entity.type
_entity.pdbx_description
1 polymer ?
#
loop_
_entity_poly.entity_id
_entity_poly.type
_entity_poly.pdbx_seq_one_letter_code
_entity_poly.pdbx_strand_id
1 'polypeptide(L)'
;MDALFRQFGIYSSEGQKYEPEDADKVMFYRESESGIMLEEGINEAGAFSAWLALATSYSNNQFPMIPFYIFYSMFGFQRIHDLAWAAGDSRARGFLLGATSGRTTLNGEGLQHQDGHSHILASTIPNCRSYDPAFSYEISTIIQEGIKDMYVQGNDRFYYLTLMNENYQHPKRPKNATSKNIINGAYKFLEAKNPSIRILASGVTLNFAIQAEKLLSKMNVIAEIWSITSFNELYKGAIESDRNNRLEINNSPSHVEECFSNEMTTIAVSEYIRSYPNQIRQWIKGDYIVLGTDGFGRSDTRDKLRDHFEINANHIALNALYSLNMKKEAREFIKSNKIKLDEIAPWLK
;
A
#
# COMPACT_ATOMS: atom_id res chain seq x y z
N MET A 1 17.57 9.06 2.65
CA MET A 1 17.12 10.15 3.56
C MET A 1 18.14 11.29 3.59
N ASP A 2 19.08 11.29 2.64
CA ASP A 2 20.41 11.87 2.82
C ASP A 2 20.39 13.40 2.78
N ALA A 3 19.44 13.96 2.03
CA ALA A 3 19.16 15.39 2.02
C ALA A 3 18.66 15.94 3.36
N LEU A 4 17.97 15.11 4.15
CA LEU A 4 17.44 15.51 5.45
C LEU A 4 18.53 15.48 6.52
N PHE A 5 19.52 14.56 6.44
CA PHE A 5 20.62 14.50 7.39
C PHE A 5 21.39 15.81 7.45
N ARG A 6 21.64 16.45 6.30
CA ARG A 6 22.31 17.75 6.25
C ARG A 6 21.43 18.89 6.81
N GLN A 7 20.13 18.85 6.55
CA GLN A 7 19.22 19.93 6.94
C GLN A 7 18.85 19.87 8.44
N PHE A 8 18.63 18.67 8.96
CA PHE A 8 18.06 18.46 10.29
C PHE A 8 19.02 17.80 11.29
N GLY A 9 20.11 17.19 10.81
CA GLY A 9 21.09 16.50 11.65
C GLY A 9 20.57 15.19 12.25
N ILE A 10 21.51 14.27 12.50
CA ILE A 10 21.28 13.07 13.30
C ILE A 10 21.51 13.42 14.77
N TYR A 11 20.57 13.04 15.64
CA TYR A 11 20.72 13.22 17.07
C TYR A 11 21.81 12.29 17.61
N SER A 12 22.77 12.84 18.34
CA SER A 12 23.77 12.09 19.10
C SER A 12 24.04 12.84 20.40
N SER A 13 23.82 12.19 21.54
CA SER A 13 24.06 12.80 22.85
C SER A 13 25.53 13.07 23.13
N GLU A 14 26.44 12.49 22.34
CA GLU A 14 27.88 12.69 22.48
C GLU A 14 28.49 13.53 21.34
N GLY A 15 27.66 14.00 20.39
CA GLY A 15 28.07 14.69 19.18
C GLY A 15 28.85 13.80 18.19
N GLN A 16 29.38 14.42 17.12
CA GLN A 16 30.15 13.72 16.09
C GLN A 16 31.54 13.34 16.62
N LYS A 17 31.79 12.02 16.78
CA LYS A 17 33.07 11.49 17.29
C LYS A 17 34.01 10.91 16.22
N TYR A 18 33.58 10.87 14.97
CA TYR A 18 34.32 10.24 13.88
C TYR A 18 34.11 11.01 12.57
N GLU A 19 34.95 10.77 11.56
CA GLU A 19 34.77 11.33 10.22
C GLU A 19 33.79 10.48 9.41
N PRO A 20 32.67 11.05 8.90
CA PRO A 20 31.70 10.32 8.08
C PRO A 20 32.35 9.68 6.85
N GLU A 21 31.92 8.48 6.46
CA GLU A 21 32.41 7.82 5.23
C GLU A 21 32.13 8.67 3.98
N ASP A 22 31.07 9.47 4.02
CA ASP A 22 30.64 10.35 2.95
C ASP A 22 31.07 11.81 3.17
N ALA A 23 32.04 12.10 4.05
CA ALA A 23 32.53 13.45 4.33
C ALA A 23 32.95 14.22 3.06
N ASP A 24 33.46 13.50 2.05
CA ASP A 24 33.88 14.05 0.77
C ASP A 24 32.71 14.30 -0.22
N LYS A 25 31.49 13.89 0.13
CA LYS A 25 30.29 14.09 -0.69
C LYS A 25 29.58 15.38 -0.30
N VAL A 26 28.90 15.99 -1.28
CA VAL A 26 28.12 17.23 -1.09
C VAL A 26 27.00 17.07 -0.05
N MET A 27 26.58 15.84 0.23
CA MET A 27 25.47 15.46 1.12
C MET A 27 25.95 14.53 2.24
N PHE A 28 27.02 14.92 2.93
CA PHE A 28 27.54 14.17 4.08
C PHE A 28 26.56 14.21 5.26
N TYR A 29 26.51 13.15 6.04
CA TYR A 29 25.71 13.14 7.26
C TYR A 29 26.45 13.79 8.44
N ARG A 30 25.69 14.36 9.38
CA ARG A 30 26.23 15.06 10.54
C ARG A 30 25.46 14.70 11.80
N GLU A 31 26.17 14.26 12.82
CA GLU A 31 25.66 14.07 14.17
C GLU A 31 25.77 15.35 15.00
N SER A 32 24.77 15.63 15.83
CA SER A 32 24.77 16.75 16.77
C SER A 32 23.81 16.51 17.93
N GLU A 33 24.08 17.13 19.08
CA GLU A 33 23.17 17.13 20.24
C GLU A 33 21.82 17.79 19.94
N SER A 34 21.77 18.68 18.94
CA SER A 34 20.55 19.33 18.45
C SER A 34 19.96 18.68 17.20
N GLY A 35 20.42 17.49 16.81
CA GLY A 35 19.89 16.76 15.68
C GLY A 35 18.44 16.32 15.93
N ILE A 36 17.64 16.27 14.88
CA ILE A 36 16.21 15.92 14.98
C ILE A 36 15.97 14.46 14.56
N MET A 37 16.83 13.89 13.73
CA MET A 37 16.68 12.53 13.23
C MET A 37 17.26 11.50 14.21
N LEU A 38 16.50 10.47 14.53
CA LEU A 38 16.99 9.31 15.29
C LEU A 38 17.46 8.24 14.31
N GLU A 39 18.74 7.89 14.36
CA GLU A 39 19.34 6.79 13.62
C GLU A 39 19.73 5.68 14.60
N GLU A 40 18.96 4.59 14.56
CA GLU A 40 18.99 3.54 15.60
C GLU A 40 19.79 2.31 15.15
N GLY A 41 20.41 2.39 13.96
CA GLY A 41 21.15 1.29 13.34
C GLY A 41 20.26 0.09 12.97
N ILE A 42 20.87 -1.10 12.91
CA ILE A 42 20.18 -2.36 12.60
C ILE A 42 19.45 -2.87 13.85
N ASN A 43 18.40 -2.16 14.24
CA ASN A 43 17.65 -2.42 15.46
C ASN A 43 16.18 -1.99 15.31
N GLU A 44 15.39 -2.73 14.52
CA GLU A 44 14.01 -2.33 14.24
C GLU A 44 13.14 -2.26 15.51
N ALA A 45 13.43 -3.10 16.51
CA ALA A 45 12.76 -3.06 17.80
C ALA A 45 13.09 -1.77 18.57
N GLY A 46 14.37 -1.39 18.64
CA GLY A 46 14.80 -0.14 19.26
C GLY A 46 14.24 1.09 18.56
N ALA A 47 14.31 1.12 17.22
CA ALA A 47 13.73 2.20 16.42
C ALA A 47 12.22 2.34 16.63
N PHE A 48 11.50 1.21 16.72
CA PHE A 48 10.08 1.24 17.02
C PHE A 48 9.79 1.68 18.45
N SER A 49 10.61 1.28 19.44
CA SER A 49 10.48 1.76 20.82
C SER A 49 10.70 3.28 20.92
N ALA A 50 11.69 3.82 20.20
CA ALA A 50 11.89 5.26 20.08
C ALA A 50 10.67 5.94 19.44
N TRP A 51 10.18 5.40 18.32
CA TRP A 51 8.95 5.87 17.69
C TRP A 51 7.76 5.87 18.66
N LEU A 52 7.57 4.81 19.44
CA LEU A 52 6.47 4.67 20.40
C LEU A 52 6.57 5.70 21.54
N ALA A 53 7.77 5.95 22.06
CA ALA A 53 7.99 6.98 23.06
C ALA A 53 7.61 8.37 22.54
N LEU A 54 7.99 8.69 21.30
CA LEU A 54 7.60 9.94 20.65
C LEU A 54 6.08 9.99 20.37
N ALA A 55 5.50 8.88 19.91
CA ALA A 55 4.11 8.75 19.52
C ALA A 55 3.13 8.87 20.70
N THR A 56 3.62 8.72 21.93
CA THR A 56 2.85 8.82 23.18
C THR A 56 3.24 10.03 24.02
N SER A 57 4.19 10.85 23.56
CA SER A 57 4.68 12.03 24.27
C SER A 57 3.59 13.09 24.52
N TYR A 58 2.56 13.13 23.66
CA TYR A 58 1.39 14.00 23.87
C TYR A 58 0.71 13.74 25.21
N SER A 59 0.76 12.51 25.72
CA SER A 59 0.17 12.10 27.00
C SER A 59 1.22 12.09 28.11
N ASN A 60 2.36 11.42 27.89
CA ASN A 60 3.36 11.20 28.92
C ASN A 60 4.09 12.48 29.34
N ASN A 61 4.28 13.41 28.41
CA ASN A 61 5.06 14.63 28.64
C ASN A 61 4.26 15.92 28.40
N GLN A 62 2.96 15.80 28.05
CA GLN A 62 2.13 16.93 27.59
C GLN A 62 2.78 17.72 26.43
N PHE A 63 3.59 17.02 25.63
CA PHE A 63 4.35 17.60 24.53
C PHE A 63 4.13 16.77 23.26
N PRO A 64 3.13 17.13 22.43
CA PRO A 64 2.82 16.37 21.23
C PRO A 64 3.98 16.37 20.24
N MET A 65 4.44 15.18 19.87
CA MET A 65 5.41 14.96 18.79
C MET A 65 4.77 14.12 17.70
N ILE A 66 5.17 14.34 16.44
CA ILE A 66 4.66 13.64 15.26
C ILE A 66 5.79 12.78 14.67
N PRO A 67 5.99 11.55 15.15
CA PRO A 67 7.08 10.72 14.66
C PRO A 67 6.75 10.06 13.31
N PHE A 68 7.76 10.03 12.45
CA PHE A 68 7.77 9.27 11.20
C PHE A 68 8.91 8.25 11.27
N TYR A 69 8.58 6.96 11.32
CA TYR A 69 9.58 5.88 11.31
C TYR A 69 9.55 5.19 9.95
N ILE A 70 10.66 5.26 9.22
CA ILE A 70 10.82 4.63 7.90
C ILE A 70 11.77 3.43 7.98
N PHE A 71 11.35 2.29 7.42
CA PHE A 71 12.07 1.01 7.49
C PHE A 71 11.71 0.13 6.29
N TYR A 72 12.47 -0.94 6.03
CA TYR A 72 12.09 -1.96 5.04
C TYR A 72 10.78 -2.64 5.49
N SER A 73 9.71 -2.53 4.72
CA SER A 73 8.35 -2.91 5.17
C SER A 73 8.25 -4.34 5.74
N MET A 74 9.04 -5.28 5.21
CA MET A 74 9.16 -6.65 5.71
C MET A 74 9.56 -6.74 7.19
N PHE A 75 10.38 -5.81 7.68
CA PHE A 75 10.88 -5.78 9.05
C PHE A 75 10.06 -4.88 9.98
N GLY A 76 8.86 -4.48 9.53
CA GLY A 76 7.84 -3.89 10.40
C GLY A 76 7.06 -4.98 11.12
N PHE A 77 5.77 -5.09 10.80
CA PHE A 77 4.85 -5.97 11.52
C PHE A 77 5.30 -7.43 11.59
N GLN A 78 6.04 -7.98 10.62
CA GLN A 78 6.53 -9.36 10.74
C GLN A 78 7.60 -9.51 11.84
N ARG A 79 8.44 -8.50 12.03
CA ARG A 79 9.57 -8.56 12.98
C ARG A 79 9.21 -8.06 14.37
N ILE A 80 8.35 -7.04 14.46
CA ILE A 80 8.05 -6.30 15.69
C ILE A 80 6.54 -6.24 15.99
N HIS A 81 5.77 -7.26 15.59
CA HIS A 81 4.30 -7.22 15.72
C HIS A 81 3.81 -6.95 17.14
N ASP A 82 4.44 -7.57 18.13
CA ASP A 82 4.02 -7.47 19.53
C ASP A 82 4.23 -6.03 20.06
N LEU A 83 5.31 -5.35 19.63
CA LEU A 83 5.51 -3.93 19.90
C LEU A 83 4.47 -3.07 19.19
N ALA A 84 4.11 -3.41 17.94
CA ALA A 84 3.06 -2.70 17.21
C ALA A 84 1.67 -2.88 17.86
N TRP A 85 1.40 -4.04 18.45
CA TRP A 85 0.22 -4.28 19.25
C TRP A 85 0.23 -3.45 20.54
N ALA A 86 1.36 -3.45 21.27
CA ALA A 86 1.56 -2.62 22.45
C ALA A 86 1.45 -1.11 22.15
N ALA A 87 1.83 -0.67 20.95
CA ALA A 87 1.61 0.70 20.50
C ALA A 87 0.11 1.03 20.34
N GLY A 88 -0.66 0.08 19.81
CA GLY A 88 -2.12 0.18 19.76
C GLY A 88 -2.74 0.35 21.15
N ASP A 89 -2.33 -0.48 22.10
CA ASP A 89 -2.74 -0.43 23.52
C ASP A 89 -2.33 0.91 24.17
N SER A 90 -1.11 1.36 23.90
CA SER A 90 -0.56 2.63 24.40
C SER A 90 -1.16 3.88 23.75
N ARG A 91 -2.15 3.73 22.86
CA ARG A 91 -2.82 4.84 22.14
C ARG A 91 -1.84 5.68 21.32
N ALA A 92 -0.83 5.04 20.73
CA ALA A 92 0.19 5.72 19.93
C ALA A 92 -0.41 6.53 18.78
N ARG A 93 0.16 7.72 18.53
CA ARG A 93 -0.16 8.61 17.42
C ARG A 93 1.12 8.89 16.62
N GLY A 94 1.14 8.52 15.35
CA GLY A 94 2.32 8.69 14.50
C GLY A 94 2.21 7.94 13.17
N PHE A 95 3.31 7.98 12.41
CA PHE A 95 3.39 7.36 11.09
C PHE A 95 4.51 6.30 11.04
N LEU A 96 4.15 5.12 10.57
CA LEU A 96 5.04 4.04 10.16
C LEU A 96 5.10 4.03 8.62
N LEU A 97 6.29 4.10 8.07
CA LEU A 97 6.53 4.16 6.63
C LEU A 97 7.27 2.88 6.22
N GLY A 98 6.52 1.88 5.74
CA GLY A 98 7.07 0.65 5.19
C GLY A 98 7.66 0.91 3.80
N ALA A 99 8.93 1.31 3.75
CA ALA A 99 9.66 1.56 2.52
C ALA A 99 10.03 0.26 1.80
N THR A 100 10.44 0.41 0.53
CA THR A 100 10.84 -0.70 -0.35
C THR A 100 9.81 -1.84 -0.39
N SER A 101 8.54 -1.47 -0.28
CA SER A 101 7.42 -2.41 -0.19
C SER A 101 6.99 -2.98 -1.54
N GLY A 102 6.24 -4.09 -1.49
CA GLY A 102 5.73 -4.81 -2.63
C GLY A 102 6.63 -5.96 -3.07
N ARG A 103 6.03 -7.15 -3.24
CA ARG A 103 6.76 -8.40 -3.45
C ARG A 103 7.67 -8.34 -4.67
N THR A 104 7.24 -7.69 -5.74
CA THR A 104 7.99 -7.62 -7.00
C THR A 104 8.82 -6.35 -7.13
N THR A 105 8.52 -5.31 -6.34
CA THR A 105 9.16 -3.99 -6.45
C THR A 105 10.59 -4.00 -5.92
N LEU A 106 10.83 -4.66 -4.78
CA LEU A 106 12.17 -4.87 -4.20
C LEU A 106 12.82 -6.13 -4.80
N ASN A 107 13.05 -6.08 -6.11
CA ASN A 107 13.26 -7.26 -6.94
C ASN A 107 14.58 -8.02 -6.69
N GLY A 108 15.65 -7.33 -6.27
CA GLY A 108 16.98 -7.93 -6.09
C GLY A 108 17.17 -8.69 -4.77
N GLU A 109 16.46 -8.28 -3.72
CA GLU A 109 16.73 -8.73 -2.33
C GLU A 109 16.15 -10.11 -2.00
N GLY A 110 15.17 -10.58 -2.77
CA GLY A 110 14.63 -11.94 -2.67
C GLY A 110 13.83 -12.24 -1.40
N LEU A 111 13.87 -13.51 -0.99
CA LEU A 111 12.88 -14.16 -0.14
C LEU A 111 12.57 -13.42 1.17
N GLN A 112 13.61 -13.00 1.91
CA GLN A 112 13.45 -12.41 3.24
C GLN A 112 13.15 -10.91 3.23
N HIS A 113 13.07 -10.26 2.07
CA HIS A 113 12.90 -8.81 1.94
C HIS A 113 11.67 -8.41 1.14
N GLN A 114 11.32 -9.21 0.12
CA GLN A 114 10.19 -8.94 -0.75
C GLN A 114 8.88 -9.07 0.02
N ASP A 115 8.30 -7.95 0.42
CA ASP A 115 7.08 -7.91 1.23
C ASP A 115 5.82 -7.87 0.36
N GLY A 116 5.01 -8.92 0.49
CA GLY A 116 3.66 -8.98 -0.07
C GLY A 116 2.62 -9.36 0.97
N HIS A 117 2.85 -9.10 2.26
CA HIS A 117 1.91 -9.49 3.33
C HIS A 117 1.86 -8.57 4.56
N SER A 118 2.67 -7.51 4.64
CA SER A 118 2.63 -6.59 5.78
C SER A 118 1.26 -5.95 6.02
N HIS A 119 0.46 -5.68 4.98
CA HIS A 119 -0.90 -5.16 5.14
C HIS A 119 -1.87 -6.14 5.79
N ILE A 120 -1.65 -7.45 5.66
CA ILE A 120 -2.45 -8.47 6.36
C ILE A 120 -2.15 -8.41 7.86
N LEU A 121 -0.86 -8.29 8.22
CA LEU A 121 -0.46 -8.13 9.62
C LEU A 121 -0.96 -6.78 10.18
N ALA A 122 -0.85 -5.69 9.42
CA ALA A 122 -1.35 -4.39 9.84
C ALA A 122 -2.86 -4.39 10.09
N SER A 123 -3.63 -5.20 9.36
CA SER A 123 -5.09 -5.28 9.53
C SER A 123 -5.54 -5.87 10.87
N THR A 124 -4.67 -6.60 11.57
CA THR A 124 -5.03 -7.22 12.85
C THR A 124 -5.08 -6.18 13.98
N ILE A 125 -4.37 -5.06 13.84
CA ILE A 125 -4.31 -4.00 14.86
C ILE A 125 -5.49 -3.02 14.63
N PRO A 126 -6.46 -2.92 15.56
CA PRO A 126 -7.71 -2.18 15.31
C PRO A 126 -7.50 -0.71 14.97
N ASN A 127 -6.63 -0.03 15.73
CA ASN A 127 -6.32 1.38 15.58
C ASN A 127 -5.09 1.67 14.69
N CYS A 128 -4.63 0.69 13.90
CA CYS A 128 -3.71 0.92 12.80
C CYS A 128 -4.51 1.18 11.51
N ARG A 129 -4.36 2.38 10.93
CA ARG A 129 -4.91 2.72 9.62
C ARG A 129 -3.83 2.51 8.56
N SER A 130 -4.06 1.59 7.63
CA SER A 130 -3.02 1.12 6.70
C SER A 130 -3.37 1.46 5.26
N TYR A 131 -2.39 1.98 4.49
CA TYR A 131 -2.58 2.46 3.13
C TYR A 131 -1.45 2.01 2.20
N ASP A 132 -1.82 1.70 0.95
CA ASP A 132 -0.93 1.34 -0.14
C ASP A 132 -1.06 2.35 -1.31
N PRO A 133 -0.60 3.61 -1.11
CA PRO A 133 -0.75 4.66 -2.09
C PRO A 133 0.09 4.42 -3.34
N ALA A 134 -0.48 4.71 -4.51
CA ALA A 134 0.16 4.65 -5.81
C ALA A 134 0.78 6.01 -6.22
N PHE A 135 0.22 7.14 -5.79
CA PHE A 135 0.66 8.44 -6.29
C PHE A 135 0.99 9.45 -5.18
N SER A 136 1.87 10.40 -5.50
CA SER A 136 2.35 11.41 -4.55
C SER A 136 1.23 12.24 -3.91
N TYR A 137 0.15 12.52 -4.65
CA TYR A 137 -1.01 13.23 -4.10
C TYR A 137 -1.84 12.39 -3.12
N GLU A 138 -1.77 11.06 -3.21
CA GLU A 138 -2.41 10.17 -2.24
C GLU A 138 -1.60 10.18 -0.94
N ILE A 139 -0.27 10.05 -1.04
CA ILE A 139 0.66 10.14 0.10
C ILE A 139 0.46 11.46 0.86
N SER A 140 0.49 12.60 0.16
CA SER A 140 0.34 13.91 0.81
C SER A 140 -1.04 14.07 1.47
N THR A 141 -2.09 13.55 0.84
CA THR A 141 -3.45 13.57 1.40
C THR A 141 -3.55 12.69 2.66
N ILE A 142 -3.00 11.47 2.64
CA ILE A 142 -3.02 10.55 3.77
C ILE A 142 -2.27 11.12 4.96
N ILE A 143 -1.09 11.72 4.73
CA ILE A 143 -0.32 12.36 5.80
C ILE A 143 -1.09 13.56 6.36
N GLN A 144 -1.64 14.43 5.51
CA GLN A 144 -2.36 15.63 5.95
C GLN A 144 -3.61 15.26 6.79
N GLU A 145 -4.42 14.32 6.30
CA GLU A 145 -5.60 13.87 7.03
C GLU A 145 -5.24 13.05 8.27
N GLY A 146 -4.13 12.29 8.25
CA GLY A 146 -3.65 11.57 9.43
C GLY A 146 -3.19 12.49 10.55
N ILE A 147 -2.51 13.60 10.22
CA ILE A 147 -2.16 14.63 11.21
C ILE A 147 -3.43 15.24 11.81
N LYS A 148 -4.43 15.54 10.96
CA LYS A 148 -5.72 16.07 11.42
C LYS A 148 -6.48 15.06 12.30
N ASP A 149 -6.54 13.80 11.92
CA ASP A 149 -7.19 12.70 12.64
C ASP A 149 -6.56 12.54 14.05
N MET A 150 -5.23 12.47 14.13
CA MET A 150 -4.52 12.19 15.38
C MET A 150 -4.33 13.41 16.29
N TYR A 151 -3.97 14.58 15.73
CA TYR A 151 -3.50 15.73 16.52
C TYR A 151 -4.48 16.89 16.57
N VAL A 152 -5.45 16.96 15.66
CA VAL A 152 -6.50 17.98 15.69
C VAL A 152 -7.79 17.41 16.27
N GLN A 153 -8.20 16.23 15.82
CA GLN A 153 -9.41 15.55 16.30
C GLN A 153 -9.14 14.70 17.54
N GLY A 154 -7.86 14.38 17.82
CA GLY A 154 -7.46 13.68 19.03
C GLY A 154 -7.77 12.18 19.03
N ASN A 155 -7.95 11.57 17.86
CA ASN A 155 -8.24 10.15 17.76
C ASN A 155 -6.98 9.30 18.00
N ASP A 156 -7.12 8.25 18.82
CA ASP A 156 -6.00 7.38 19.19
C ASP A 156 -5.81 6.25 18.20
N ARG A 157 -4.98 6.53 17.21
CA ARG A 157 -4.65 5.63 16.12
C ARG A 157 -3.34 6.06 15.52
N PHE A 158 -2.71 5.15 14.80
CA PHE A 158 -1.50 5.43 14.05
C PHE A 158 -1.66 4.96 12.60
N TYR A 159 -0.80 5.48 11.74
CA TYR A 159 -0.88 5.28 10.31
C TYR A 159 0.28 4.44 9.81
N TYR A 160 -0.01 3.45 8.97
CA TYR A 160 0.97 2.67 8.23
C TYR A 160 0.83 2.96 6.73
N LEU A 161 1.90 3.45 6.11
CA LEU A 161 1.93 3.70 4.67
C LEU A 161 3.05 2.86 4.05
N THR A 162 2.72 2.07 3.04
CA THR A 162 3.72 1.40 2.21
C THR A 162 4.22 2.34 1.12
N LEU A 163 5.55 2.37 0.95
CA LEU A 163 6.24 3.21 -0.02
C LEU A 163 7.14 2.34 -0.90
N MET A 164 7.25 2.69 -2.18
CA MET A 164 7.98 1.93 -3.18
C MET A 164 9.33 2.56 -3.52
N ASN A 165 10.27 1.77 -4.04
CA ASN A 165 11.58 2.22 -4.54
C ASN A 165 11.65 2.23 -6.09
N GLU A 166 10.50 2.22 -6.77
CA GLU A 166 10.42 2.35 -8.22
C GLU A 166 9.96 3.75 -8.60
N ASN A 167 10.72 4.40 -9.47
CA ASN A 167 10.35 5.69 -10.03
C ASN A 167 9.42 5.50 -11.21
N TYR A 168 8.29 6.22 -11.22
CA TYR A 168 7.39 6.33 -12.34
C TYR A 168 6.72 7.70 -12.35
N GLN A 169 6.00 8.01 -13.42
CA GLN A 169 5.33 9.29 -13.56
C GLN A 169 4.12 9.38 -12.63
N HIS A 170 4.10 10.39 -11.76
CA HIS A 170 2.92 10.72 -10.95
C HIS A 170 1.99 11.64 -11.75
N PRO A 171 0.73 11.22 -12.04
CA PRO A 171 -0.21 12.02 -12.79
C PRO A 171 -0.80 13.15 -11.96
N LYS A 172 -1.46 14.10 -12.63
CA LYS A 172 -2.28 15.12 -11.96
C LYS A 172 -3.41 14.46 -11.19
N ARG A 173 -3.69 14.94 -9.97
CA ARG A 173 -4.80 14.48 -9.13
C ARG A 173 -6.15 14.57 -9.88
N PRO A 174 -6.86 13.44 -10.08
CA PRO A 174 -8.21 13.43 -10.64
C PRO A 174 -9.22 14.17 -9.74
N LYS A 175 -10.29 14.71 -10.32
CA LYS A 175 -11.31 15.47 -9.55
C LYS A 175 -12.00 14.63 -8.47
N ASN A 176 -12.23 13.35 -8.74
CA ASN A 176 -12.88 12.40 -7.85
C ASN A 176 -11.94 11.78 -6.81
N ALA A 177 -10.63 12.02 -6.91
CA ALA A 177 -9.65 11.70 -5.87
C ALA A 177 -9.75 12.71 -4.72
N THR A 178 -10.92 12.86 -4.11
CA THR A 178 -11.14 13.75 -2.96
C THR A 178 -10.42 13.23 -1.72
N SER A 179 -10.16 14.08 -0.73
CA SER A 179 -9.55 13.62 0.53
C SER A 179 -10.40 12.53 1.19
N LYS A 180 -11.73 12.70 1.20
CA LYS A 180 -12.67 11.68 1.71
C LYS A 180 -12.49 10.33 1.00
N ASN A 181 -12.45 10.32 -0.33
CA ASN A 181 -12.37 9.06 -1.08
C ASN A 181 -11.00 8.37 -0.93
N ILE A 182 -9.92 9.15 -0.89
CA ILE A 182 -8.57 8.64 -0.63
C ILE A 182 -8.48 8.01 0.77
N ILE A 183 -9.04 8.66 1.78
CA ILE A 183 -9.03 8.15 3.17
C ILE A 183 -9.98 6.98 3.37
N ASN A 184 -11.11 6.95 2.67
CA ASN A 184 -12.05 5.83 2.70
C ASN A 184 -11.58 4.63 1.85
N GLY A 185 -10.44 4.72 1.18
CA GLY A 185 -9.75 3.59 0.57
C GLY A 185 -9.96 3.39 -0.93
N ALA A 186 -10.84 4.16 -1.59
CA ALA A 186 -11.07 4.01 -3.03
C ALA A 186 -11.58 5.28 -3.73
N TYR A 187 -11.08 5.51 -4.95
CA TYR A 187 -11.68 6.44 -5.91
C TYR A 187 -11.49 5.96 -7.36
N LYS A 188 -12.40 6.37 -8.25
CA LYS A 188 -12.32 6.02 -9.68
C LYS A 188 -11.15 6.79 -10.32
N PHE A 189 -10.10 6.13 -10.77
CA PHE A 189 -8.95 6.80 -11.38
C PHE A 189 -9.21 7.12 -12.86
N LEU A 190 -9.72 6.14 -13.60
CA LEU A 190 -10.09 6.27 -15.02
C LEU A 190 -11.58 5.96 -15.19
N GLU A 191 -12.31 6.97 -15.63
CA GLU A 191 -13.72 6.83 -15.99
C GLU A 191 -13.85 6.33 -17.44
N ALA A 192 -14.83 5.46 -17.66
CA ALA A 192 -15.15 4.93 -18.97
C ALA A 192 -16.66 4.91 -19.19
N LYS A 193 -17.10 5.15 -20.43
CA LYS A 193 -18.51 5.06 -20.82
C LYS A 193 -18.85 3.61 -21.14
N ASN A 194 -19.86 3.06 -20.48
CA ASN A 194 -20.30 1.67 -20.64
C ASN A 194 -19.14 0.66 -20.54
N PRO A 195 -18.37 0.66 -19.44
CA PRO A 195 -17.25 -0.26 -19.28
C PRO A 195 -17.73 -1.71 -19.26
N SER A 196 -17.00 -2.57 -19.96
CA SER A 196 -17.19 -4.02 -19.94
C SER A 196 -16.63 -4.65 -18.66
N ILE A 197 -15.63 -4.00 -18.06
CA ILE A 197 -14.93 -4.53 -16.89
C ILE A 197 -14.44 -3.41 -15.96
N ARG A 198 -14.33 -3.72 -14.67
CA ARG A 198 -13.71 -2.87 -13.66
C ARG A 198 -12.35 -3.42 -13.24
N ILE A 199 -11.34 -2.57 -13.11
CA ILE A 199 -10.02 -2.94 -12.57
C ILE A 199 -9.78 -2.12 -11.29
N LEU A 200 -9.57 -2.81 -10.18
CA LEU A 200 -9.15 -2.26 -8.89
C LEU A 200 -7.67 -2.52 -8.71
N ALA A 201 -6.88 -1.49 -8.39
CA ALA A 201 -5.45 -1.64 -8.19
C ALA A 201 -4.92 -0.75 -7.07
N SER A 202 -3.99 -1.27 -6.27
CA SER A 202 -3.30 -0.54 -5.20
C SER A 202 -1.81 -0.39 -5.49
N GLY A 203 -1.18 0.62 -4.87
CA GLY A 203 0.26 0.85 -4.99
C GLY A 203 0.73 0.89 -6.44
N VAL A 204 1.88 0.29 -6.72
CA VAL A 204 2.47 0.31 -8.06
C VAL A 204 1.63 -0.41 -9.12
N THR A 205 0.76 -1.34 -8.71
CA THR A 205 -0.09 -2.10 -9.66
C THR A 205 -1.11 -1.24 -10.38
N LEU A 206 -1.39 -0.03 -9.89
CA LEU A 206 -2.20 0.94 -10.60
C LEU A 206 -1.57 1.32 -11.96
N ASN A 207 -0.23 1.36 -12.05
CA ASN A 207 0.45 1.52 -13.34
C ASN A 207 0.23 0.32 -14.27
N PHE A 208 0.11 -0.90 -13.72
CA PHE A 208 -0.15 -2.11 -14.51
C PHE A 208 -1.58 -2.13 -15.00
N ALA A 209 -2.54 -1.67 -14.19
CA ALA A 209 -3.93 -1.49 -14.60
C ALA A 209 -4.06 -0.49 -15.77
N ILE A 210 -3.34 0.64 -15.70
CA ILE A 210 -3.31 1.63 -16.79
C ILE A 210 -2.73 1.04 -18.08
N GLN A 211 -1.70 0.19 -17.96
CA GLN A 211 -1.14 -0.51 -19.12
C GLN A 211 -2.10 -1.59 -19.65
N ALA A 212 -2.78 -2.33 -18.77
CA ALA A 212 -3.74 -3.36 -19.14
C ALA A 212 -4.95 -2.77 -19.87
N GLU A 213 -5.45 -1.60 -19.45
CA GLU A 213 -6.53 -0.90 -20.15
C GLU A 213 -6.14 -0.56 -21.61
N LYS A 214 -4.90 -0.13 -21.86
CA LYS A 214 -4.39 0.10 -23.22
C LYS A 214 -4.28 -1.18 -24.07
N LEU A 215 -4.09 -2.34 -23.43
CA LEU A 215 -4.09 -3.64 -24.11
C LEU A 215 -5.53 -4.07 -24.43
N LEU A 216 -6.44 -3.93 -23.45
CA LEU A 216 -7.84 -4.29 -23.56
C LEU A 216 -8.60 -3.46 -24.59
N SER A 217 -8.35 -2.15 -24.64
CA SER A 217 -8.98 -1.25 -25.61
C SER A 217 -8.68 -1.64 -27.06
N LYS A 218 -7.49 -2.17 -27.36
CA LYS A 218 -7.14 -2.71 -28.70
C LYS A 218 -7.95 -3.94 -29.09
N MET A 219 -8.58 -4.60 -28.12
CA MET A 219 -9.46 -5.76 -28.30
C MET A 219 -10.94 -5.39 -28.08
N ASN A 220 -11.27 -4.09 -28.13
CA ASN A 220 -12.61 -3.54 -27.89
C ASN A 220 -13.19 -3.86 -26.50
N VAL A 221 -12.33 -4.13 -25.51
CA VAL A 221 -12.73 -4.27 -24.11
C VAL A 221 -12.49 -2.94 -23.40
N ILE A 222 -13.56 -2.29 -22.97
CA ILE A 222 -13.51 -1.00 -22.29
C ILE A 222 -13.42 -1.25 -20.79
N ALA A 223 -12.36 -0.75 -20.14
CA ALA A 223 -12.18 -0.89 -18.70
C ALA A 223 -12.33 0.45 -17.96
N GLU A 224 -13.01 0.45 -16.81
CA GLU A 224 -12.83 1.51 -15.82
C GLU A 224 -11.74 1.10 -14.80
N ILE A 225 -10.98 2.06 -14.30
CA ILE A 225 -9.91 1.81 -13.32
C ILE A 225 -10.21 2.55 -12.03
N TRP A 226 -10.04 1.88 -10.90
CA TRP A 226 -10.12 2.43 -9.56
C TRP A 226 -8.78 2.33 -8.85
N SER A 227 -8.33 3.44 -8.27
CA SER A 227 -7.23 3.43 -7.31
C SER A 227 -7.79 2.99 -5.96
N ILE A 228 -7.21 1.93 -5.41
CA ILE A 228 -7.50 1.46 -4.07
C ILE A 228 -6.33 1.88 -3.17
N THR A 229 -6.54 2.94 -2.40
CA THR A 229 -5.55 3.44 -1.44
C THR A 229 -5.50 2.60 -0.18
N SER A 230 -6.57 1.86 0.14
CA SER A 230 -6.58 0.88 1.23
C SER A 230 -7.72 -0.13 1.12
N PHE A 231 -7.39 -1.42 0.95
CA PHE A 231 -8.38 -2.49 1.10
C PHE A 231 -8.81 -2.68 2.56
N ASN A 232 -7.92 -2.42 3.53
CA ASN A 232 -8.21 -2.57 4.96
C ASN A 232 -9.26 -1.55 5.44
N GLU A 233 -9.16 -0.29 5.00
CA GLU A 233 -10.13 0.74 5.38
C GLU A 233 -11.49 0.51 4.71
N LEU A 234 -11.51 0.02 3.46
CA LEU A 234 -12.74 -0.41 2.80
C LEU A 234 -13.43 -1.53 3.59
N TYR A 235 -12.69 -2.56 3.98
CA TYR A 235 -13.20 -3.67 4.77
C TYR A 235 -13.75 -3.21 6.13
N LYS A 236 -12.97 -2.42 6.88
CA LYS A 236 -13.36 -1.90 8.21
C LYS A 236 -14.65 -1.07 8.10
N GLY A 237 -14.75 -0.17 7.12
CA GLY A 237 -15.96 0.63 6.90
C GLY A 237 -17.17 -0.20 6.49
N ALA A 238 -16.94 -1.30 5.77
CA ALA A 238 -18.02 -2.18 5.32
C ALA A 238 -18.58 -3.04 6.46
N ILE A 239 -17.74 -3.66 7.29
CA ILE A 239 -18.22 -4.42 8.45
C ILE A 239 -18.90 -3.53 9.50
N GLU A 240 -18.48 -2.26 9.62
CA GLU A 240 -19.13 -1.28 10.48
C GLU A 240 -20.53 -0.95 9.96
N SER A 241 -20.66 -0.67 8.66
CA SER A 241 -21.96 -0.46 8.01
C SER A 241 -22.86 -1.69 8.16
N ASP A 242 -22.39 -2.90 7.84
CA ASP A 242 -23.15 -4.15 7.99
C ASP A 242 -23.67 -4.33 9.43
N ARG A 243 -22.82 -4.04 10.42
CA ARG A 243 -23.19 -4.09 11.84
C ARG A 243 -24.26 -3.06 12.17
N ASN A 244 -24.09 -1.82 11.73
CA ASN A 244 -25.03 -0.73 12.00
C ASN A 244 -26.38 -0.98 11.32
N ASN A 245 -26.38 -1.52 10.10
CA ASN A 245 -27.57 -1.90 9.34
C ASN A 245 -28.32 -3.05 10.05
N ARG A 246 -27.60 -4.09 10.47
CA ARG A 246 -28.18 -5.23 11.21
C ARG A 246 -28.81 -4.82 12.56
N LEU A 247 -28.25 -3.79 13.19
CA LEU A 247 -28.73 -3.27 14.46
C LEU A 247 -29.71 -2.10 14.31
N GLU A 248 -30.08 -1.74 13.07
CA GLU A 248 -30.99 -0.64 12.76
C GLU A 248 -30.55 0.72 13.36
N ILE A 249 -29.24 0.91 13.59
CA ILE A 249 -28.68 2.15 14.17
C ILE A 249 -28.62 3.25 13.11
N ASN A 250 -28.12 2.91 11.92
CA ASN A 250 -28.03 3.81 10.78
C ASN A 250 -27.95 2.99 9.50
N ASN A 251 -29.07 2.88 8.78
CA ASN A 251 -29.17 2.13 7.54
C ASN A 251 -28.58 2.92 6.38
N SER A 252 -27.27 2.81 6.16
CA SER A 252 -26.54 3.51 5.10
C SER A 252 -25.52 2.58 4.44
N PRO A 253 -25.35 2.62 3.11
CA PRO A 253 -24.33 1.83 2.42
C PRO A 253 -22.92 2.25 2.87
N SER A 254 -22.02 1.29 2.89
CA SER A 254 -20.59 1.55 3.09
C SER A 254 -19.94 2.20 1.86
N HIS A 255 -18.76 2.80 2.04
CA HIS A 255 -18.01 3.42 0.92
C HIS A 255 -17.70 2.42 -0.20
N VAL A 256 -17.42 1.16 0.13
CA VAL A 256 -17.18 0.10 -0.86
C VAL A 256 -18.46 -0.22 -1.65
N GLU A 257 -19.62 -0.28 -1.00
CA GLU A 257 -20.90 -0.47 -1.68
C GLU A 257 -21.29 0.73 -2.53
N GLU A 258 -21.05 1.95 -2.07
CA GLU A 258 -21.26 3.17 -2.85
C GLU A 258 -20.41 3.16 -4.12
N CYS A 259 -19.13 2.80 -4.01
CA CYS A 259 -18.20 2.73 -5.14
C CYS A 259 -18.58 1.63 -6.15
N PHE A 260 -19.06 0.47 -5.65
CA PHE A 260 -19.19 -0.75 -6.44
C PHE A 260 -20.63 -1.30 -6.50
N SER A 261 -21.61 -0.41 -6.37
CA SER A 261 -23.05 -0.71 -6.35
C SER A 261 -23.60 -1.34 -7.63
N ASN A 262 -22.93 -1.13 -8.77
CA ASN A 262 -23.29 -1.68 -10.07
C ASN A 262 -22.67 -3.06 -10.28
N GLU A 263 -23.48 -4.03 -10.71
CA GLU A 263 -23.06 -5.38 -11.07
C GLU A 263 -22.13 -5.35 -12.29
N MET A 264 -20.88 -5.78 -12.08
CA MET A 264 -19.83 -5.73 -13.11
C MET A 264 -18.69 -6.69 -12.77
N THR A 265 -18.24 -7.45 -13.76
CA THR A 265 -17.00 -8.22 -13.65
C THR A 265 -15.86 -7.31 -13.23
N THR A 266 -15.19 -7.68 -12.14
CA THR A 266 -14.18 -6.86 -11.48
C THR A 266 -12.91 -7.67 -11.26
N ILE A 267 -11.77 -7.10 -11.66
CA ILE A 267 -10.43 -7.62 -11.35
C ILE A 267 -9.83 -6.75 -10.26
N ALA A 268 -9.32 -7.35 -9.20
CA ALA A 268 -8.49 -6.68 -8.22
C ALA A 268 -7.05 -7.20 -8.29
N VAL A 269 -6.07 -6.29 -8.28
CA VAL A 269 -4.64 -6.60 -8.34
C VAL A 269 -3.87 -5.79 -7.29
N SER A 270 -2.87 -6.43 -6.67
CA SER A 270 -1.96 -5.76 -5.73
C SER A 270 -0.59 -6.44 -5.71
N GLU A 271 0.42 -5.76 -5.15
CA GLU A 271 1.74 -6.34 -4.84
C GLU A 271 1.74 -7.26 -3.60
N TYR A 272 0.56 -7.56 -3.06
CA TYR A 272 0.36 -8.37 -1.87
C TYR A 272 -0.39 -9.65 -2.22
N ILE A 273 -0.34 -10.63 -1.31
CA ILE A 273 -1.05 -11.91 -1.47
C ILE A 273 -2.54 -11.71 -1.70
N ARG A 274 -3.18 -12.63 -2.44
CA ARG A 274 -4.58 -12.48 -2.87
C ARG A 274 -5.56 -12.22 -1.73
N SER A 275 -5.29 -12.69 -0.52
CA SER A 275 -6.16 -12.43 0.64
C SER A 275 -6.33 -10.94 0.93
N TYR A 276 -5.34 -10.09 0.61
CA TYR A 276 -5.39 -8.65 0.85
C TYR A 276 -6.49 -7.97 0.02
N PRO A 277 -6.46 -7.99 -1.33
CA PRO A 277 -7.57 -7.48 -2.13
C PRO A 277 -8.87 -8.29 -1.95
N ASN A 278 -8.79 -9.59 -1.66
CA ASN A 278 -9.98 -10.44 -1.55
C ASN A 278 -10.89 -10.10 -0.35
N GLN A 279 -10.41 -9.35 0.64
CA GLN A 279 -11.18 -9.02 1.85
C GLN A 279 -12.48 -8.26 1.58
N ILE A 280 -12.58 -7.53 0.46
CA ILE A 280 -13.78 -6.74 0.13
C ILE A 280 -14.79 -7.49 -0.75
N ARG A 281 -14.53 -8.76 -1.10
CA ARG A 281 -15.33 -9.54 -2.07
C ARG A 281 -16.83 -9.50 -1.77
N GLN A 282 -17.22 -9.57 -0.49
CA GLN A 282 -18.63 -9.62 -0.06
C GLN A 282 -19.46 -8.43 -0.57
N TRP A 283 -18.84 -7.25 -0.71
CA TRP A 283 -19.54 -6.02 -1.08
C TRP A 283 -19.39 -5.64 -2.56
N ILE A 284 -18.76 -6.52 -3.37
CA ILE A 284 -18.66 -6.34 -4.83
C ILE A 284 -19.77 -7.11 -5.52
N LYS A 285 -20.53 -6.45 -6.40
CA LYS A 285 -21.55 -7.09 -7.22
C LYS A 285 -20.97 -7.59 -8.55
N GLY A 286 -21.22 -8.85 -8.88
CA GLY A 286 -20.71 -9.53 -10.08
C GLY A 286 -19.46 -10.37 -9.79
N ASP A 287 -18.84 -10.90 -10.84
CA ASP A 287 -17.64 -11.72 -10.70
C ASP A 287 -16.46 -10.91 -10.15
N TYR A 288 -15.75 -11.49 -9.18
CA TYR A 288 -14.59 -10.85 -8.54
C TYR A 288 -13.35 -11.74 -8.64
N ILE A 289 -12.43 -11.34 -9.52
CA ILE A 289 -11.18 -12.05 -9.82
C ILE A 289 -10.03 -11.32 -9.14
N VAL A 290 -9.16 -12.07 -8.48
CA VAL A 290 -8.12 -11.49 -7.62
C VAL A 290 -6.73 -11.98 -8.04
N LEU A 291 -5.86 -11.04 -8.32
CA LEU A 291 -4.45 -11.23 -8.62
C LEU A 291 -3.60 -10.70 -7.45
N GLY A 292 -2.58 -11.44 -7.10
CA GLY A 292 -1.74 -11.14 -5.95
C GLY A 292 -0.51 -12.04 -5.91
N THR A 293 0.43 -11.67 -5.07
CA THR A 293 1.79 -12.22 -5.07
C THR A 293 1.97 -13.32 -4.02
N ASP A 294 1.07 -14.31 -4.02
CA ASP A 294 1.16 -15.49 -3.16
C ASP A 294 2.43 -16.30 -3.48
N GLY A 295 3.15 -16.73 -2.45
CA GLY A 295 4.42 -17.45 -2.56
C GLY A 295 5.60 -16.68 -1.97
N PHE A 296 6.74 -17.37 -1.89
CA PHE A 296 8.00 -16.77 -1.42
C PHE A 296 8.60 -15.85 -2.48
N GLY A 297 9.23 -14.78 -2.02
CA GLY A 297 10.02 -13.91 -2.87
C GLY A 297 11.25 -14.63 -3.46
N ARG A 298 11.78 -14.10 -4.57
CA ARG A 298 13.02 -14.55 -5.22
C ARG A 298 13.70 -13.39 -5.93
N SER A 299 15.01 -13.47 -6.09
CA SER A 299 15.78 -12.42 -6.77
C SER A 299 15.65 -12.56 -8.28
N ASP A 300 15.15 -11.52 -8.95
CA ASP A 300 15.13 -11.38 -10.41
C ASP A 300 14.91 -9.89 -10.76
N THR A 301 14.75 -9.56 -12.03
CA THR A 301 14.23 -8.27 -12.50
C THR A 301 12.75 -8.09 -12.15
N ARG A 302 12.29 -6.84 -11.99
CA ARG A 302 10.88 -6.52 -11.72
C ARG A 302 9.93 -7.17 -12.73
N ASP A 303 10.25 -7.08 -14.02
CA ASP A 303 9.41 -7.64 -15.09
C ASP A 303 9.23 -9.16 -14.96
N LYS A 304 10.30 -9.88 -14.63
CA LYS A 304 10.26 -11.32 -14.42
C LYS A 304 9.50 -11.71 -13.17
N LEU A 305 9.64 -10.95 -12.08
CA LEU A 305 8.87 -11.19 -10.86
C LEU A 305 7.38 -10.91 -11.07
N ARG A 306 7.01 -9.83 -11.76
CA ARG A 306 5.61 -9.50 -12.04
C ARG A 306 4.94 -10.50 -12.98
N ASP A 307 5.71 -11.08 -13.90
CA ASP A 307 5.26 -12.20 -14.73
C ASP A 307 5.15 -13.48 -13.90
N HIS A 308 6.15 -13.78 -13.07
CA HIS A 308 6.18 -14.94 -12.19
C HIS A 308 5.01 -14.96 -11.21
N PHE A 309 4.70 -13.84 -10.56
CA PHE A 309 3.59 -13.69 -9.63
C PHE A 309 2.25 -13.38 -10.31
N GLU A 310 2.23 -13.30 -11.66
CA GLU A 310 1.01 -13.17 -12.45
C GLU A 310 0.23 -11.86 -12.20
N ILE A 311 0.94 -10.75 -11.94
CA ILE A 311 0.31 -9.45 -11.62
C ILE A 311 0.56 -8.34 -12.65
N ASN A 312 1.39 -8.57 -13.67
CA ASN A 312 1.68 -7.56 -14.69
C ASN A 312 0.44 -7.25 -15.58
N ALA A 313 0.58 -6.25 -16.45
CA ALA A 313 -0.49 -5.81 -17.35
C ALA A 313 -1.03 -6.92 -18.28
N ASN A 314 -0.17 -7.86 -18.72
CA ASN A 314 -0.58 -8.98 -19.54
C ASN A 314 -1.47 -9.95 -18.77
N HIS A 315 -1.14 -10.24 -17.52
CA HIS A 315 -1.95 -11.12 -16.66
C HIS A 315 -3.28 -10.47 -16.28
N ILE A 316 -3.31 -9.16 -16.01
CA ILE A 316 -4.56 -8.41 -15.81
C ILE A 316 -5.45 -8.51 -17.05
N ALA A 317 -4.90 -8.21 -18.24
CA ALA A 317 -5.65 -8.26 -19.49
C ALA A 317 -6.12 -9.69 -19.83
N LEU A 318 -5.27 -10.69 -19.60
CA LEU A 318 -5.62 -12.09 -19.85
C LEU A 318 -6.79 -12.55 -18.96
N ASN A 319 -6.75 -12.22 -17.67
CA ASN A 319 -7.84 -12.53 -16.74
C ASN A 319 -9.12 -11.78 -17.10
N ALA A 320 -9.03 -10.55 -17.63
CA ALA A 320 -10.18 -9.82 -18.14
C ALA A 320 -10.86 -10.53 -19.30
N LEU A 321 -10.08 -10.93 -20.31
CA LEU A 321 -10.59 -11.65 -21.47
C LEU A 321 -11.27 -12.97 -21.06
N TYR A 322 -10.65 -13.74 -20.17
CA TYR A 322 -11.26 -14.99 -19.70
C TYR A 322 -12.56 -14.75 -18.92
N SER A 323 -12.60 -13.73 -18.06
CA SER A 323 -13.78 -13.40 -17.25
C SER A 323 -14.95 -12.88 -18.10
N LEU A 324 -14.65 -12.25 -19.24
CA LEU A 324 -15.65 -11.83 -20.23
C LEU A 324 -16.02 -12.92 -21.24
N ASN A 325 -15.63 -14.18 -21.01
CA ASN A 325 -15.84 -15.32 -21.91
C ASN A 325 -15.20 -15.17 -23.31
N MET A 326 -14.20 -14.31 -23.48
CA MET A 326 -13.47 -14.07 -24.73
C MET A 326 -12.29 -15.06 -24.90
N LYS A 327 -12.58 -16.36 -24.86
CA LYS A 327 -11.56 -17.43 -24.83
C LYS A 327 -10.70 -17.48 -26.11
N LYS A 328 -11.25 -17.09 -27.26
CA LYS A 328 -10.50 -17.09 -28.53
C LYS A 328 -9.47 -15.97 -28.53
N GLU A 329 -9.90 -14.78 -28.16
CA GLU A 329 -9.11 -13.56 -28.03
C GLU A 329 -8.01 -13.76 -26.97
N ALA A 330 -8.33 -14.39 -25.84
CA ALA A 330 -7.34 -14.75 -24.82
C ALA A 330 -6.22 -15.64 -25.37
N ARG A 331 -6.55 -16.67 -26.16
CA ARG A 331 -5.55 -17.56 -26.79
C ARG A 331 -4.70 -16.84 -27.83
N GLU A 332 -5.30 -15.96 -28.62
CA GLU A 332 -4.58 -15.12 -29.59
C GLU A 332 -3.66 -14.11 -28.87
N PHE A 333 -4.13 -13.54 -27.76
CA PHE A 333 -3.39 -12.60 -26.92
C PHE A 333 -2.16 -13.25 -26.28
N ILE A 334 -2.29 -14.48 -25.74
CA ILE A 334 -1.17 -15.26 -25.20
C ILE A 334 -0.09 -15.46 -26.26
N LYS A 335 -0.47 -15.89 -27.47
CA LYS A 335 0.47 -16.13 -28.57
C LYS A 335 1.16 -14.84 -29.01
N SER A 336 0.40 -13.76 -29.19
CA SER A 336 0.89 -12.49 -29.69
C SER A 336 1.86 -11.80 -28.73
N ASN A 337 1.60 -11.90 -27.42
CA ASN A 337 2.43 -11.29 -26.38
C ASN A 337 3.47 -12.25 -25.78
N LYS A 338 3.55 -13.49 -26.29
CA LYS A 338 4.48 -14.53 -25.82
C LYS A 338 4.39 -14.77 -24.30
N ILE A 339 3.17 -14.73 -23.77
CA ILE A 339 2.92 -14.92 -22.34
C ILE A 339 3.25 -16.38 -22.00
N LYS A 340 4.15 -16.57 -21.04
CA LYS A 340 4.49 -17.90 -20.53
C LYS A 340 3.59 -18.20 -19.34
N LEU A 341 2.65 -19.10 -19.54
CA LEU A 341 1.84 -19.64 -18.45
C LEU A 341 2.59 -20.84 -17.89
N ASP A 342 3.00 -20.73 -16.64
CA ASP A 342 3.62 -21.84 -15.93
C ASP A 342 2.54 -22.82 -15.45
N GLU A 343 2.83 -24.12 -15.50
CA GLU A 343 1.90 -25.14 -15.00
C GLU A 343 1.87 -25.15 -13.47
N ILE A 344 2.97 -24.71 -12.83
CA ILE A 344 3.08 -24.67 -11.38
C ILE A 344 2.76 -23.25 -10.89
N ALA A 345 1.80 -23.17 -9.98
CA ALA A 345 1.39 -21.92 -9.36
C ALA A 345 2.55 -21.27 -8.57
N PRO A 346 2.61 -19.92 -8.47
CA PRO A 346 3.73 -19.23 -7.81
C PRO A 346 3.95 -19.62 -6.34
N TRP A 347 2.87 -19.93 -5.60
CA TRP A 347 2.94 -20.34 -4.19
C TRP A 347 3.34 -21.80 -3.97
N LEU A 348 3.50 -22.58 -5.03
CA LEU A 348 3.98 -23.97 -4.98
C LEU A 348 5.45 -24.12 -5.40
N LYS A 349 6.11 -23.03 -5.79
CA LYS A 349 7.54 -23.02 -6.18
C LYS A 349 8.40 -22.43 -5.09
#